data_AF-A0A5J4KP98-F1
#
_entry.id   AF-A0A5J4KP98-F1
#
_cell.length_a   1.000
_cell.length_b   1.000
_cell.length_c   1.000
_cell.angle_alpha   90.00
_cell.angle_beta   90.00
_cell.angle_gamma   90.00
#
_symmetry.space_group_name_H-M   'P 1'
#
loop_
_entity.id
_entity.type
_entity.pdbx_description
1 polymer ?
#
loop_
_entity_poly.entity_id
_entity_poly.type
_entity_poly.pdbx_seq_one_letter_code
_entity_poly.pdbx_strand_id
1 'polypeptide(L)'
;MTTLTLASIEDGLQQPFAPHDVKYLPKSPKKKESGEWVCLALPYADKRAYEDRLNDLAFGFWSTPYNPPYAIGNKLVIPVTVTVCDIEHTDYGESFLSSLSRKGELHESENSATVAYSQGFRRACAQFRLGRYLYTLPKVWVPYDPTSRTIALTAEQTYQLTMRLYRKAGISLPDPQKNQPGQGHRPSRQLALPERATSHVALTSMNATAPELAPTSVDPIPSSPQVSESTSLAPQEAVAPVPMTSGPVAPSGGVSLTEHKVHWLEQQLKHNGERIQRICEQYSVSTFAELSDAQFEHLANRIFAAQKRAEQKKSGLAPSRRVATASMPDTVQQS
;
A
#
# COMPACT_ATOMS: atom_id res chain seq x y z
N MET A 1 -38.60 0.63 0.74
CA MET A 1 -37.30 -0.07 0.90
C MET A 1 -36.47 0.73 1.87
N THR A 2 -35.85 0.11 2.87
CA THR A 2 -34.99 0.83 3.82
C THR A 2 -33.63 1.04 3.18
N THR A 3 -33.26 2.28 2.88
CA THR A 3 -31.92 2.62 2.36
C THR A 3 -30.88 2.28 3.41
N LEU A 4 -29.80 1.60 3.02
CA LEU A 4 -28.66 1.38 3.91
C LEU A 4 -28.01 2.73 4.22
N THR A 5 -27.77 3.01 5.50
CA THR A 5 -27.12 4.25 5.96
C THR A 5 -26.00 3.92 6.93
N LEU A 6 -25.00 4.80 7.03
CA LEU A 6 -23.90 4.61 7.98
C LEU A 6 -24.38 4.42 9.44
N ALA A 7 -25.43 5.17 9.83
CA ALA A 7 -26.05 5.02 11.15
C ALA A 7 -26.67 3.63 11.36
N SER A 8 -27.30 3.04 10.33
CA SER A 8 -27.90 1.70 10.44
C SER A 8 -26.89 0.55 10.58
N ILE A 9 -25.60 0.79 10.29
CA ILE A 9 -24.52 -0.21 10.40
C ILE A 9 -23.47 0.13 11.47
N GLU A 10 -23.65 1.24 12.19
CA GLU A 10 -22.72 1.76 13.21
C GLU A 10 -22.34 0.70 14.25
N ASP A 11 -23.33 -0.04 14.76
CA ASP A 11 -23.13 -1.11 15.75
C ASP A 11 -22.31 -2.28 15.22
N GLY A 12 -22.45 -2.62 13.93
CA GLY A 12 -21.68 -3.67 13.27
C GLY A 12 -20.23 -3.25 13.00
N LEU A 13 -20.02 -1.99 12.63
CA LEU A 13 -18.70 -1.42 12.40
C LEU A 13 -17.88 -1.38 13.70
N GLN A 14 -18.51 -1.00 14.83
CA GLN A 14 -17.81 -0.92 16.12
C GLN A 14 -17.63 -2.28 16.84
N GLN A 15 -18.25 -3.38 16.39
CA GLN A 15 -18.00 -4.70 16.95
C GLN A 15 -16.52 -5.08 16.88
N PRO A 16 -15.92 -5.65 17.94
CA PRO A 16 -14.52 -6.06 17.91
C PRO A 16 -14.27 -7.15 16.86
N PHE A 17 -13.03 -7.20 16.35
CA PHE A 17 -12.53 -8.35 15.60
C PHE A 17 -12.34 -9.56 16.52
N ALA A 18 -12.39 -10.77 15.95
CA ALA A 18 -12.17 -11.97 16.73
C ALA A 18 -10.73 -11.97 17.30
N PRO A 19 -10.49 -12.53 18.49
CA PRO A 19 -9.17 -12.42 19.13
C PRO A 19 -8.01 -13.05 18.34
N HIS A 20 -8.31 -13.97 17.41
CA HIS A 20 -7.34 -14.59 16.50
C HIS A 20 -6.98 -13.72 15.28
N ASP A 21 -7.81 -12.74 14.91
CA ASP A 21 -7.52 -11.77 13.85
C ASP A 21 -6.57 -10.66 14.31
N VAL A 22 -6.45 -10.47 15.64
CA VAL A 22 -5.61 -9.43 16.24
C VAL A 22 -4.15 -9.90 16.32
N LYS A 23 -3.33 -9.23 15.54
CA LYS A 23 -1.87 -9.34 15.49
C LYS A 23 -1.24 -8.12 16.17
N TYR A 24 0.08 -8.15 16.35
CA TYR A 24 0.81 -7.07 17.03
C TYR A 24 2.04 -6.63 16.25
N LEU A 25 2.21 -5.32 16.09
CA LEU A 25 3.42 -4.71 15.54
C LEU A 25 4.41 -4.39 16.68
N PRO A 26 5.69 -4.81 16.58
CA PRO A 26 6.71 -4.40 17.54
C PRO A 26 7.03 -2.90 17.40
N LYS A 27 7.11 -2.20 18.53
CA LYS A 27 7.61 -0.82 18.61
C LYS A 27 8.59 -0.66 19.78
N SER A 28 9.52 0.28 19.64
CA SER A 28 10.50 0.66 20.66
C SER A 28 11.20 -0.55 21.34
N PRO A 29 11.81 -1.46 20.56
CA PRO A 29 12.51 -2.61 21.13
C PRO A 29 13.68 -2.15 22.02
N LYS A 30 13.83 -2.77 23.18
CA LYS A 30 14.88 -2.49 24.17
C LYS A 30 15.31 -3.75 24.91
N LYS A 31 16.56 -3.76 25.37
CA LYS A 31 17.10 -4.80 26.26
C LYS A 31 16.88 -4.39 27.72
N LYS A 32 16.43 -5.31 28.57
CA LYS A 32 16.37 -5.15 30.03
C LYS A 32 17.75 -5.39 30.66
N GLU A 33 17.90 -4.97 31.90
CA GLU A 33 19.06 -5.31 32.76
C GLU A 33 19.24 -6.83 32.90
N SER A 34 18.14 -7.59 32.97
CA SER A 34 18.14 -9.07 32.97
C SER A 34 18.65 -9.72 31.67
N GLY A 35 19.00 -8.93 30.66
CA GLY A 35 19.48 -9.42 29.36
C GLY A 35 18.38 -9.68 28.32
N GLU A 36 17.12 -9.83 28.75
CA GLU A 36 15.96 -10.07 27.89
C GLU A 36 15.66 -8.89 26.95
N TRP A 37 15.24 -9.20 25.72
CA TRP A 37 14.69 -8.21 24.79
C TRP A 37 13.18 -8.13 24.90
N VAL A 38 12.66 -6.90 24.95
CA VAL A 38 11.22 -6.62 24.95
C VAL A 38 10.89 -5.47 24.00
N CYS A 39 9.66 -5.45 23.49
CA CYS A 39 9.12 -4.34 22.71
C CYS A 39 7.70 -4.00 23.17
N LEU A 40 7.23 -2.82 22.79
CA LEU A 40 5.84 -2.42 22.93
C LEU A 40 5.02 -3.11 21.83
N ALA A 41 3.99 -3.87 22.21
CA ALA A 41 3.09 -4.50 21.24
C ALA A 41 1.96 -3.55 20.86
N LEU A 42 1.88 -3.14 19.59
CA LEU A 42 0.74 -2.37 19.07
C LEU A 42 -0.24 -3.29 18.35
N PRO A 43 -1.47 -3.46 18.86
CA PRO A 43 -2.47 -4.34 18.23
C PRO A 43 -2.95 -3.78 16.89
N TYR A 44 -3.18 -4.68 15.94
CA TYR A 44 -3.83 -4.41 14.65
C TYR A 44 -4.55 -5.68 14.16
N ALA A 45 -5.56 -5.55 13.31
CA ALA A 45 -6.05 -6.67 12.50
C ALA A 45 -5.59 -6.51 11.05
N ASP A 46 -5.46 -7.59 10.29
CA ASP A 46 -5.08 -7.51 8.88
C ASP A 46 -6.16 -6.82 8.03
N LYS A 47 -5.76 -6.22 6.91
CA LYS A 47 -6.66 -5.53 5.96
C LYS A 47 -7.90 -6.38 5.60
N ARG A 48 -7.74 -7.70 5.42
CA ARG A 48 -8.85 -8.61 5.06
C ARG A 48 -9.99 -8.59 6.08
N ALA A 49 -9.70 -8.64 7.38
CA ALA A 49 -10.74 -8.61 8.42
C ALA A 49 -11.59 -7.32 8.38
N TYR A 50 -11.02 -6.20 7.90
CA TYR A 50 -11.77 -4.96 7.66
C TYR A 50 -12.62 -5.05 6.38
N GLU A 51 -12.09 -5.62 5.29
CA GLU A 51 -12.83 -5.83 4.04
C GLU A 51 -13.99 -6.81 4.23
N ASP A 52 -13.76 -7.92 4.94
CA ASP A 52 -14.77 -8.92 5.28
C ASP A 52 -15.91 -8.26 6.09
N ARG A 53 -15.58 -7.45 7.11
CA ARG A 53 -16.59 -6.70 7.88
C ARG A 53 -17.35 -5.67 7.04
N LEU A 54 -16.70 -4.99 6.09
CA LEU A 54 -17.36 -4.05 5.19
C LEU A 54 -18.26 -4.77 4.17
N ASN A 55 -17.86 -5.97 3.71
CA ASN A 55 -18.70 -6.83 2.89
C ASN A 55 -19.93 -7.31 3.66
N ASP A 56 -19.76 -7.81 4.89
CA ASP A 56 -20.88 -8.30 5.73
C ASP A 56 -21.94 -7.22 6.00
N LEU A 57 -21.53 -5.96 6.15
CA LEU A 57 -22.40 -4.85 6.54
C LEU A 57 -22.90 -3.99 5.37
N ALA A 58 -22.11 -3.87 4.31
CA ALA A 58 -22.27 -2.84 3.29
C ALA A 58 -21.86 -3.32 1.88
N PHE A 59 -22.01 -4.60 1.56
CA PHE A 59 -21.72 -5.12 0.21
C PHE A 59 -22.39 -4.28 -0.90
N GLY A 60 -21.58 -3.76 -1.82
CA GLY A 60 -22.03 -2.84 -2.89
C GLY A 60 -22.22 -1.37 -2.48
N PHE A 61 -22.15 -1.07 -1.17
CA PHE A 61 -22.24 0.28 -0.59
C PHE A 61 -20.93 0.75 0.03
N TRP A 62 -19.82 0.04 -0.19
CA TRP A 62 -18.47 0.50 0.17
C TRP A 62 -17.51 0.41 -1.02
N SER A 63 -16.53 1.31 -1.05
CA SER A 63 -15.50 1.32 -2.09
C SER A 63 -14.20 1.99 -1.59
N THR A 64 -13.15 1.91 -2.40
CA THR A 64 -11.89 2.64 -2.22
C THR A 64 -11.53 3.35 -3.53
N PRO A 65 -11.95 4.61 -3.75
CA PRO A 65 -11.63 5.33 -4.97
C PRO A 65 -10.12 5.54 -5.08
N TYR A 66 -9.61 5.54 -6.32
CA TYR A 66 -8.19 5.68 -6.59
C TYR A 66 -7.67 7.04 -6.12
N ASN A 67 -6.59 7.01 -5.34
CA ASN A 67 -5.85 8.17 -4.91
C ASN A 67 -4.38 8.00 -5.37
N PRO A 68 -3.79 8.98 -6.07
CA PRO A 68 -2.43 8.84 -6.56
C PRO A 68 -1.42 8.78 -5.39
N PRO A 69 -0.55 7.76 -5.33
CA PRO A 69 0.52 7.70 -4.36
C PRO A 69 1.62 8.70 -4.70
N TYR A 70 2.37 9.16 -3.69
CA TYR A 70 3.51 10.05 -3.87
C TYR A 70 4.69 9.67 -2.98
N ALA A 71 5.90 10.05 -3.36
CA ALA A 71 7.12 9.76 -2.62
C ALA A 71 7.82 11.05 -2.17
N ILE A 72 8.27 11.09 -0.92
CA ILE A 72 9.09 12.17 -0.37
C ILE A 72 10.44 11.57 0.02
N GLY A 73 11.42 11.67 -0.88
CA GLY A 73 12.70 10.97 -0.76
C GLY A 73 12.48 9.45 -0.69
N ASN A 74 13.06 8.79 0.31
CA ASN A 74 12.91 7.34 0.52
C ASN A 74 11.56 6.91 1.12
N LYS A 75 10.59 7.82 1.30
CA LYS A 75 9.31 7.52 1.96
C LYS A 75 8.15 7.57 0.96
N LEU A 76 7.54 6.41 0.71
CA LEU A 76 6.28 6.29 -0.02
C LEU A 76 5.11 6.67 0.90
N VAL A 77 4.21 7.50 0.40
CA VAL A 77 2.95 7.88 1.06
C VAL A 77 1.80 7.59 0.11
N ILE A 78 0.77 6.91 0.64
CA ILE A 78 -0.44 6.56 -0.10
C ILE A 78 -1.64 7.12 0.67
N PRO A 79 -2.33 8.16 0.14
CA PRO A 79 -3.66 8.51 0.62
C PRO A 79 -4.61 7.35 0.30
N VAL A 80 -5.46 6.95 1.25
CA VAL A 80 -6.49 5.94 1.03
C VAL A 80 -7.81 6.51 1.51
N THR A 81 -8.71 6.80 0.56
CA THR A 81 -10.12 7.05 0.85
C THR A 81 -10.84 5.70 0.96
N VAL A 82 -11.67 5.58 2.00
CA VAL A 82 -12.68 4.54 2.11
C VAL A 82 -14.04 5.25 2.10
N THR A 83 -14.92 4.82 1.21
CA THR A 83 -16.28 5.34 1.06
C THR A 83 -17.25 4.29 1.57
N VAL A 84 -18.18 4.64 2.46
CA VAL A 84 -19.20 3.74 3.02
C VAL A 84 -20.54 4.48 3.10
N CYS A 85 -21.57 3.97 2.43
CA CYS A 85 -22.89 4.61 2.33
C CYS A 85 -22.77 6.09 1.92
N ASP A 86 -22.03 6.35 0.84
CA ASP A 86 -21.75 7.68 0.26
C ASP A 86 -21.01 8.67 1.17
N ILE A 87 -20.50 8.23 2.33
CA ILE A 87 -19.67 9.03 3.23
C ILE A 87 -18.21 8.62 3.04
N GLU A 88 -17.33 9.60 2.86
CA GLU A 88 -15.89 9.37 2.61
C GLU A 88 -15.02 9.72 3.81
N HIS A 89 -14.04 8.86 4.11
CA HIS A 89 -12.94 9.18 5.01
C HIS A 89 -11.60 8.80 4.39
N THR A 90 -10.66 9.74 4.41
CA THR A 90 -9.29 9.56 3.91
C THR A 90 -8.31 9.57 5.08
N ASP A 91 -7.33 8.67 5.05
CA ASP A 91 -6.13 8.76 5.89
C ASP A 91 -4.91 8.25 5.11
N TYR A 92 -3.72 8.41 5.67
CA TYR A 92 -2.45 8.21 4.98
C TYR A 92 -1.71 6.98 5.48
N GLY A 93 -1.30 6.17 4.53
CA GLY A 93 -0.39 5.06 4.72
C GLY A 93 1.04 5.44 4.34
N GLU A 94 2.03 4.95 5.09
CA GLU A 94 3.45 5.20 4.82
C GLU A 94 4.32 3.95 4.92
N SER A 95 5.31 3.87 4.01
CA SER A 95 6.40 2.89 4.04
C SER A 95 7.70 3.50 3.51
N PHE A 96 8.85 2.99 3.93
CA PHE A 96 10.12 3.31 3.26
C PHE A 96 10.30 2.42 2.04
N LEU A 97 10.77 3.00 0.93
CA LEU A 97 11.06 2.29 -0.33
C LEU A 97 12.31 1.41 -0.21
N SER A 98 13.25 1.78 0.66
CA SER A 98 14.46 1.02 0.96
C SER A 98 14.85 1.16 2.44
N SER A 99 15.70 0.26 2.93
CA SER A 99 16.28 0.30 4.27
C SER A 99 17.76 -0.10 4.25
N LEU A 100 18.53 0.35 5.24
CA LEU A 100 19.94 -0.04 5.39
C LEU A 100 20.08 -1.25 6.31
N SER A 101 20.91 -2.22 5.91
CA SER A 101 21.34 -3.34 6.73
C SER A 101 22.26 -2.88 7.87
N ARG A 102 22.52 -3.75 8.86
CA ARG A 102 23.52 -3.46 9.92
C ARG A 102 24.94 -3.26 9.38
N LYS A 103 25.22 -3.71 8.14
CA LYS A 103 26.50 -3.52 7.43
C LYS A 103 26.49 -2.30 6.51
N GLY A 104 25.38 -1.56 6.44
CA GLY A 104 25.22 -0.41 5.53
C GLY A 104 24.79 -0.76 4.11
N GLU A 105 24.43 -2.03 3.84
CA GLU A 105 23.93 -2.45 2.52
C GLU A 105 22.50 -1.91 2.31
N LEU A 106 22.20 -1.38 1.11
CA LEU A 106 20.86 -0.94 0.76
C LEU A 106 19.99 -2.13 0.36
N HIS A 107 18.81 -2.24 0.96
CA HIS A 107 17.80 -3.26 0.65
C HIS A 107 16.50 -2.57 0.26
N GLU A 108 16.06 -2.74 -0.98
CA GLU A 108 14.77 -2.24 -1.46
C GLU A 108 13.61 -3.04 -0.85
N SER A 109 12.44 -2.42 -0.72
CA SER A 109 11.27 -3.01 -0.09
C SER A 109 10.18 -3.24 -1.14
N GLU A 110 10.16 -4.45 -1.69
CA GLU A 110 9.21 -4.94 -2.70
C GLU A 110 7.74 -4.67 -2.33
N ASN A 111 7.41 -4.74 -1.03
CA ASN A 111 6.05 -4.64 -0.52
C ASN A 111 5.67 -3.25 0.01
N SER A 112 6.46 -2.20 -0.29
CA SER A 112 6.25 -0.85 0.25
C SER A 112 4.86 -0.29 -0.03
N ALA A 113 4.35 -0.45 -1.26
CA ALA A 113 3.03 0.03 -1.65
C ALA A 113 1.92 -0.72 -0.90
N THR A 114 2.01 -2.05 -0.81
CA THR A 114 1.07 -2.89 -0.08
C THR A 114 1.04 -2.55 1.40
N VAL A 115 2.21 -2.33 2.03
CA VAL A 115 2.32 -1.93 3.44
C VAL A 115 1.69 -0.56 3.69
N ALA A 116 2.03 0.44 2.85
CA ALA A 116 1.47 1.77 2.95
C ALA A 116 -0.06 1.74 2.75
N TYR A 117 -0.56 1.22 1.63
CA TYR A 117 -2.01 1.13 1.37
C TYR A 117 -2.76 0.43 2.50
N SER A 118 -2.25 -0.72 2.96
CA SER A 118 -2.84 -1.48 4.07
C SER A 118 -2.90 -0.68 5.38
N GLN A 119 -1.90 0.18 5.64
CA GLN A 119 -1.90 1.09 6.77
C GLN A 119 -2.92 2.23 6.60
N GLY A 120 -2.96 2.89 5.44
CA GLY A 120 -3.91 3.98 5.16
C GLY A 120 -5.36 3.52 5.24
N PHE A 121 -5.66 2.39 4.60
CA PHE A 121 -6.99 1.76 4.61
C PHE A 121 -7.52 1.53 6.03
N ARG A 122 -6.73 0.90 6.92
CA ARG A 122 -7.16 0.67 8.32
C ARG A 122 -7.39 1.96 9.10
N ARG A 123 -6.63 3.01 8.79
CA ARG A 123 -6.75 4.31 9.47
C ARG A 123 -7.99 5.07 8.99
N ALA A 124 -8.29 5.04 7.69
CA ALA A 124 -9.56 5.51 7.13
C ALA A 124 -10.77 4.76 7.73
N CYS A 125 -10.73 3.42 7.75
CA CYS A 125 -11.76 2.60 8.41
C CYS A 125 -11.98 2.97 9.89
N ALA A 126 -10.92 3.33 10.62
CA ALA A 126 -11.02 3.73 12.02
C ALA A 126 -11.76 5.07 12.24
N GLN A 127 -12.01 5.86 11.19
CA GLN A 127 -12.88 7.04 11.27
C GLN A 127 -14.37 6.62 11.28
N PHE A 128 -14.74 5.56 10.55
CA PHE A 128 -16.03 4.86 10.64
C PHE A 128 -16.16 3.95 11.88
N ARG A 129 -15.34 4.16 12.93
CA ARG A 129 -15.17 3.31 14.13
C ARG A 129 -14.68 1.87 13.89
N LEU A 130 -14.65 1.37 12.66
CA LEU A 130 -14.18 0.02 12.33
C LEU A 130 -12.71 -0.17 12.76
N GLY A 131 -12.49 -1.06 13.72
CA GLY A 131 -11.19 -1.31 14.33
C GLY A 131 -10.63 -0.16 15.20
N ARG A 132 -11.39 0.91 15.45
CA ARG A 132 -10.94 2.10 16.20
C ARG A 132 -10.51 1.77 17.63
N TYR A 133 -11.17 0.81 18.26
CA TYR A 133 -10.87 0.36 19.63
C TYR A 133 -9.45 -0.21 19.78
N LEU A 134 -8.82 -0.70 18.71
CA LEU A 134 -7.45 -1.24 18.76
C LEU A 134 -6.45 -0.16 19.19
N TYR A 135 -6.69 1.11 18.82
CA TYR A 135 -5.85 2.24 19.20
C TYR A 135 -5.97 2.63 20.68
N THR A 136 -7.06 2.22 21.35
CA THR A 136 -7.33 2.50 22.77
C THR A 136 -7.03 1.32 23.70
N LEU A 137 -6.66 0.15 23.15
CA LEU A 137 -6.29 -1.00 23.97
C LEU A 137 -5.06 -0.70 24.86
N PRO A 138 -4.98 -1.29 26.08
CA PRO A 138 -3.85 -1.08 26.97
C PRO A 138 -2.52 -1.49 26.33
N LYS A 139 -1.57 -0.54 26.26
CA LYS A 139 -0.23 -0.78 25.73
C LYS A 139 0.55 -1.72 26.66
N VAL A 140 1.14 -2.78 26.11
CA VAL A 140 1.91 -3.78 26.87
C VAL A 140 3.31 -4.00 26.31
N TRP A 141 4.25 -4.32 27.20
CA TRP A 141 5.57 -4.81 26.83
C TRP A 141 5.55 -6.33 26.74
N VAL A 142 6.11 -6.88 25.67
CA VAL A 142 6.15 -8.32 25.37
C VAL A 142 7.57 -8.75 24.96
N PRO A 143 7.92 -10.05 25.07
CA PRO A 143 9.17 -10.58 24.53
C PRO A 143 9.38 -10.22 23.05
N TYR A 144 10.60 -9.92 22.67
CA TYR A 144 10.99 -9.51 21.33
C TYR A 144 12.24 -10.27 20.89
N ASP A 145 12.25 -10.83 19.68
CA ASP A 145 13.46 -11.38 19.10
C ASP A 145 14.18 -10.30 18.26
N PRO A 146 15.38 -9.83 18.65
CA PRO A 146 16.15 -8.86 17.89
C PRO A 146 16.72 -9.41 16.57
N THR A 147 16.70 -10.72 16.36
CA THR A 147 17.23 -11.40 15.17
C THR A 147 16.22 -11.35 14.04
N SER A 148 15.04 -11.94 14.23
CA SER A 148 13.91 -11.86 13.29
C SER A 148 13.20 -10.50 13.29
N ARG A 149 13.44 -9.68 14.32
CA ARG A 149 12.77 -8.38 14.57
C ARG A 149 11.26 -8.49 14.82
N THR A 150 10.81 -9.61 15.36
CA THR A 150 9.40 -9.91 15.63
C THR A 150 9.08 -9.98 17.13
N ILE A 151 7.79 -9.97 17.46
CA ILE A 151 7.31 -10.30 18.80
C ILE A 151 7.48 -11.81 19.02
N ALA A 152 8.15 -12.19 20.11
CA ALA A 152 8.44 -13.58 20.45
C ALA A 152 7.31 -14.18 21.31
N LEU A 153 6.12 -14.28 20.73
CA LEU A 153 4.94 -14.94 21.32
C LEU A 153 4.41 -16.03 20.38
N THR A 154 3.91 -17.14 20.94
CA THR A 154 3.18 -18.14 20.16
C THR A 154 1.79 -17.63 19.75
N ALA A 155 1.11 -18.32 18.84
CA ALA A 155 -0.28 -18.01 18.48
C ALA A 155 -1.22 -18.05 19.70
N GLU A 156 -1.06 -19.07 20.57
CA GLU A 156 -1.84 -19.20 21.81
C GLU A 156 -1.55 -18.05 22.79
N GLN A 157 -0.27 -17.71 23.00
CA GLN A 157 0.10 -16.57 23.85
C GLN A 157 -0.43 -15.23 23.29
N THR A 158 -0.50 -15.10 21.97
CA THR A 158 -1.07 -13.93 21.28
C THR A 158 -2.58 -13.86 21.49
N TYR A 159 -3.29 -14.98 21.35
CA TYR A 159 -4.73 -15.09 21.64
C TYR A 159 -5.04 -14.72 23.11
N GLN A 160 -4.33 -15.32 24.07
CA GLN A 160 -4.51 -15.03 25.50
C GLN A 160 -4.16 -13.58 25.85
N LEU A 161 -3.15 -13.00 25.20
CA LEU A 161 -2.86 -11.57 25.30
C LEU A 161 -4.05 -10.72 24.83
N THR A 162 -4.59 -10.98 23.64
CA THR A 162 -5.75 -10.24 23.11
C THR A 162 -6.96 -10.36 24.03
N MET A 163 -7.29 -11.57 24.48
CA MET A 163 -8.38 -11.81 25.43
C MET A 163 -8.22 -11.02 26.73
N ARG A 164 -6.99 -10.95 27.27
CA ARG A 164 -6.68 -10.14 28.45
C ARG A 164 -6.82 -8.64 28.18
N LEU A 165 -6.41 -8.15 27.02
CA LEU A 165 -6.55 -6.73 26.65
C LEU A 165 -8.02 -6.35 26.47
N TYR A 166 -8.83 -7.20 25.84
CA TYR A 166 -10.27 -6.96 25.66
C TYR A 166 -10.99 -6.88 27.01
N ARG A 167 -10.77 -7.87 27.90
CA ARG A 167 -11.31 -7.84 29.28
C ARG A 167 -10.91 -6.56 30.03
N LYS A 168 -9.64 -6.16 29.96
CA LYS A 168 -9.14 -4.94 30.63
C LYS A 168 -9.72 -3.65 30.03
N ALA A 169 -10.12 -3.66 28.76
CA ALA A 169 -10.77 -2.55 28.08
C ALA A 169 -12.31 -2.54 28.23
N GLY A 170 -12.89 -3.51 28.95
CA GLY A 170 -14.35 -3.66 29.06
C GLY A 170 -15.03 -4.13 27.77
N ILE A 171 -14.26 -4.67 26.82
CA ILE A 171 -14.77 -5.11 25.51
C ILE A 171 -15.35 -6.52 25.67
N SER A 172 -16.68 -6.60 25.55
CA SER A 172 -17.41 -7.86 25.37
C SER A 172 -17.29 -8.32 23.92
N LEU A 173 -17.03 -9.62 23.72
CA LEU A 173 -17.13 -10.23 22.40
C LEU A 173 -18.62 -10.46 22.06
N PRO A 174 -19.04 -10.29 20.80
CA PRO A 174 -20.38 -10.71 20.37
C PRO A 174 -20.53 -12.22 20.56
N ASP A 175 -21.69 -12.63 21.07
CA ASP A 175 -22.05 -14.03 21.23
C ASP A 175 -22.14 -14.70 19.84
N PRO A 176 -21.37 -15.78 19.56
CA PRO A 176 -21.40 -16.50 18.28
C PRO A 176 -22.80 -16.95 17.84
N GLN A 177 -23.76 -17.10 18.77
CA GLN A 177 -25.11 -17.55 18.47
C GLN A 177 -26.08 -16.42 18.08
N LYS A 178 -25.72 -15.14 18.31
CA LYS A 178 -26.69 -14.03 18.27
C LYS A 178 -26.71 -13.21 16.97
N ASN A 179 -25.68 -13.36 16.13
CA ASN A 179 -25.54 -12.65 14.85
C ASN A 179 -25.64 -13.61 13.63
N GLN A 180 -26.83 -14.15 13.37
CA GLN A 180 -27.17 -14.70 12.04
C GLN A 180 -28.26 -13.84 11.36
N PRO A 181 -27.89 -12.76 10.65
CA PRO A 181 -28.79 -12.09 9.73
C PRO A 181 -28.95 -12.94 8.46
N GLY A 182 -30.06 -13.68 8.36
CA GLY A 182 -30.50 -14.35 7.12
C GLY A 182 -29.79 -15.68 6.82
N GLN A 183 -30.57 -16.78 6.82
CA GLN A 183 -30.09 -18.08 6.36
C GLN A 183 -29.89 -18.11 4.83
N GLY A 184 -28.72 -17.66 4.37
CA GLY A 184 -28.20 -18.05 3.05
C GLY A 184 -27.88 -19.55 3.06
N HIS A 185 -28.62 -20.35 2.29
CA HIS A 185 -28.47 -21.80 2.24
C HIS A 185 -27.10 -22.19 1.66
N ARG A 186 -26.12 -22.51 2.52
CA ARG A 186 -24.85 -23.10 2.10
C ARG A 186 -24.96 -24.62 2.17
N PRO A 187 -24.99 -25.36 1.04
CA PRO A 187 -25.01 -26.81 1.09
C PRO A 187 -23.68 -27.31 1.68
N SER A 188 -23.77 -27.98 2.83
CA SER A 188 -22.64 -28.62 3.50
C SER A 188 -22.05 -29.71 2.62
N ARG A 189 -20.95 -29.42 1.92
CA ARG A 189 -20.16 -30.46 1.24
C ARG A 189 -19.38 -31.26 2.28
N GLN A 190 -20.07 -32.22 2.88
CA GLN A 190 -19.55 -33.15 3.87
C GLN A 190 -18.54 -34.09 3.20
N LEU A 191 -17.27 -33.70 3.22
CA LEU A 191 -16.14 -34.54 2.83
C LEU A 191 -15.91 -35.59 3.91
N ALA A 192 -16.63 -36.71 3.79
CA ALA A 192 -16.33 -37.92 4.54
C ALA A 192 -14.97 -38.48 4.07
N LEU A 193 -14.02 -38.59 5.00
CA LEU A 193 -12.80 -39.37 4.83
C LEU A 193 -13.12 -40.86 5.07
N PRO A 194 -12.82 -41.78 4.14
CA PRO A 194 -12.75 -43.20 4.45
C PRO A 194 -11.39 -43.55 5.07
N GLU A 195 -11.38 -44.48 6.02
CA GLU A 195 -10.15 -44.90 6.71
C GLU A 195 -9.24 -45.78 5.84
N ARG A 196 -7.98 -45.36 5.81
CA ARG A 196 -6.73 -46.15 5.80
C ARG A 196 -6.81 -47.65 5.50
N ALA A 197 -6.21 -48.06 4.38
CA ALA A 197 -5.52 -49.35 4.24
C ALA A 197 -4.01 -49.11 4.15
N THR A 198 -3.20 -49.99 4.77
CA THR A 198 -1.76 -49.84 4.96
C THR A 198 -0.92 -50.36 3.79
N SER A 199 0.17 -49.67 3.45
CA SER A 199 1.42 -50.28 2.97
C SER A 199 2.61 -49.33 3.16
N HIS A 200 3.78 -49.88 3.48
CA HIS A 200 5.03 -49.15 3.71
C HIS A 200 5.75 -48.78 2.39
N VAL A 201 6.60 -47.74 2.41
CA VAL A 201 8.08 -47.86 2.35
C VAL A 201 8.75 -46.50 2.06
N ALA A 202 9.76 -46.17 2.89
CA ALA A 202 10.96 -45.31 2.72
C ALA A 202 10.94 -43.92 2.05
N LEU A 203 11.72 -43.01 2.66
CA LEU A 203 12.17 -41.74 2.10
C LEU A 203 13.24 -41.93 1.01
N THR A 204 13.36 -41.00 0.06
CA THR A 204 14.65 -40.31 -0.19
C THR A 204 14.43 -38.91 -0.80
N SER A 205 15.31 -37.96 -0.48
CA SER A 205 15.47 -36.64 -1.11
C SER A 205 16.13 -36.77 -2.49
N MET A 206 15.93 -35.81 -3.42
CA MET A 206 17.01 -35.10 -4.14
C MET A 206 16.52 -34.10 -5.21
N ASN A 207 17.45 -33.27 -5.68
CA ASN A 207 17.30 -32.08 -6.53
C ASN A 207 17.18 -32.34 -8.05
N ALA A 208 16.48 -31.41 -8.72
CA ALA A 208 16.84 -30.70 -9.96
C ALA A 208 17.07 -31.42 -11.32
N THR A 209 16.76 -30.62 -12.36
CA THR A 209 17.30 -30.61 -13.75
C THR A 209 16.46 -31.30 -14.82
N ALA A 210 16.13 -30.55 -15.89
CA ALA A 210 15.53 -31.05 -17.12
C ALA A 210 16.57 -31.75 -18.01
N PRO A 211 16.14 -32.53 -19.02
CA PRO A 211 16.46 -32.04 -20.37
C PRO A 211 15.36 -32.27 -21.43
N GLU A 212 15.60 -31.60 -22.56
CA GLU A 212 14.88 -31.61 -23.83
C GLU A 212 15.32 -32.80 -24.73
N LEU A 213 14.43 -33.30 -25.60
CA LEU A 213 14.64 -33.58 -27.04
C LEU A 213 13.53 -34.45 -27.67
N ALA A 214 13.12 -34.09 -28.88
CA ALA A 214 12.31 -34.88 -29.84
C ALA A 214 13.26 -35.46 -30.93
N PRO A 215 12.85 -35.97 -32.13
CA PRO A 215 11.50 -36.24 -32.70
C PRO A 215 11.38 -37.59 -33.49
N THR A 216 10.18 -37.96 -33.99
CA THR A 216 9.99 -38.64 -35.32
C THR A 216 8.50 -38.78 -35.75
N SER A 217 8.27 -39.08 -37.05
CA SER A 217 6.96 -39.17 -37.76
C SER A 217 6.80 -40.56 -38.45
N VAL A 218 5.80 -40.95 -39.27
CA VAL A 218 4.87 -40.29 -40.22
C VAL A 218 3.54 -41.10 -40.36
N ASP A 219 2.51 -40.42 -40.88
CA ASP A 219 1.23 -40.85 -41.54
C ASP A 219 1.29 -42.08 -42.51
N PRO A 220 0.15 -42.68 -43.04
CA PRO A 220 -1.08 -41.97 -43.47
C PRO A 220 -2.49 -42.65 -43.42
N ILE A 221 -3.46 -41.82 -43.88
CA ILE A 221 -4.94 -41.95 -44.05
C ILE A 221 -5.36 -42.84 -45.25
N PRO A 222 -6.66 -43.18 -45.50
CA PRO A 222 -7.81 -42.29 -45.87
C PRO A 222 -9.14 -42.66 -45.14
N SER A 223 -10.38 -42.17 -45.41
CA SER A 223 -11.03 -41.43 -46.52
C SER A 223 -12.22 -40.56 -46.03
N SER A 224 -12.79 -39.72 -46.92
CA SER A 224 -14.15 -39.08 -46.83
C SER A 224 -15.07 -39.54 -47.98
N PRO A 225 -16.37 -39.16 -48.01
CA PRO A 225 -16.84 -38.02 -48.85
C PRO A 225 -17.94 -37.16 -48.16
N GLN A 226 -18.11 -35.84 -48.32
CA GLN A 226 -18.23 -34.88 -49.47
C GLN A 226 -19.60 -34.74 -50.16
N VAL A 227 -20.07 -33.47 -50.30
CA VAL A 227 -20.82 -32.74 -51.39
C VAL A 227 -21.42 -31.45 -50.73
N SER A 228 -20.97 -30.20 -50.95
CA SER A 228 -21.09 -29.25 -52.12
C SER A 228 -22.48 -28.55 -52.22
N GLU A 229 -22.71 -27.30 -52.66
CA GLU A 229 -21.91 -26.17 -53.25
C GLU A 229 -22.75 -24.84 -53.25
N SER A 230 -22.21 -23.63 -52.96
CA SER A 230 -21.92 -22.44 -53.84
C SER A 230 -23.14 -21.66 -54.45
N THR A 231 -23.11 -20.40 -54.96
CA THR A 231 -22.05 -19.53 -55.56
C THR A 231 -22.43 -18.01 -55.61
N SER A 232 -21.49 -17.12 -55.23
CA SER A 232 -20.97 -15.84 -55.82
C SER A 232 -21.79 -14.81 -56.66
N LEU A 233 -21.57 -13.48 -56.44
CA LEU A 233 -20.83 -12.53 -57.36
C LEU A 233 -20.82 -11.03 -56.93
N ALA A 234 -19.79 -10.27 -57.36
CA ALA A 234 -19.62 -8.78 -57.28
C ALA A 234 -19.46 -8.19 -58.73
N PRO A 235 -19.13 -6.88 -59.04
CA PRO A 235 -17.85 -6.20 -58.69
C PRO A 235 -17.72 -4.61 -58.71
N GLN A 236 -16.54 -4.09 -58.28
CA GLN A 236 -15.78 -2.86 -58.75
C GLN A 236 -16.32 -1.41 -58.50
N GLU A 237 -15.54 -0.30 -58.44
CA GLU A 237 -14.11 0.00 -58.76
C GLU A 237 -13.46 1.21 -57.98
N ALA A 238 -12.14 1.43 -58.22
CA ALA A 238 -11.03 2.25 -57.66
C ALA A 238 -11.13 3.82 -57.67
N VAL A 239 -10.17 4.71 -57.27
CA VAL A 239 -8.69 4.88 -57.53
C VAL A 239 -7.98 5.80 -56.46
N ALA A 240 -6.63 5.81 -56.38
CA ALA A 240 -5.71 6.58 -55.47
C ALA A 240 -4.95 7.76 -56.20
N PRO A 241 -3.77 8.36 -55.81
CA PRO A 241 -2.87 8.29 -54.64
C PRO A 241 -2.29 9.67 -54.10
N VAL A 242 -1.14 9.65 -53.39
CA VAL A 242 -0.52 10.68 -52.48
C VAL A 242 0.61 11.53 -53.12
N PRO A 243 1.06 12.65 -52.50
CA PRO A 243 2.51 12.92 -52.38
C PRO A 243 3.00 13.36 -50.97
N MET A 244 4.30 13.17 -50.69
CA MET A 244 5.01 13.45 -49.42
C MET A 244 5.73 14.81 -49.42
N THR A 245 5.89 15.48 -48.26
CA THR A 245 7.17 16.10 -47.81
C THR A 245 7.18 16.64 -46.35
N SER A 246 8.36 16.48 -45.70
CA SER A 246 8.97 17.26 -44.59
C SER A 246 8.27 17.49 -43.23
N GLY A 247 8.94 17.02 -42.15
CA GLY A 247 9.21 17.85 -40.96
C GLY A 247 8.38 17.55 -39.68
N PRO A 248 8.99 17.53 -38.47
CA PRO A 248 8.33 17.04 -37.26
C PRO A 248 7.77 18.14 -36.35
N VAL A 249 6.51 18.03 -35.92
CA VAL A 249 5.98 18.69 -34.71
C VAL A 249 5.00 17.75 -34.00
N ALA A 250 5.27 17.44 -32.73
CA ALA A 250 4.29 16.79 -31.85
C ALA A 250 3.41 17.86 -31.18
N PRO A 251 2.07 17.74 -31.18
CA PRO A 251 1.23 18.59 -30.34
C PRO A 251 1.35 18.12 -28.89
N SER A 252 2.11 18.87 -28.09
CA SER A 252 2.17 18.69 -26.64
C SER A 252 0.84 19.09 -25.99
N GLY A 253 -0.02 18.11 -25.75
CA GLY A 253 -1.21 18.28 -24.91
C GLY A 253 -0.81 18.54 -23.46
N GLY A 254 -0.75 19.81 -23.08
CA GLY A 254 -0.50 20.22 -21.70
C GLY A 254 -1.64 19.77 -20.79
N VAL A 255 -1.38 18.78 -19.94
CA VAL A 255 -2.32 18.36 -18.90
C VAL A 255 -2.36 19.45 -17.83
N SER A 256 -3.49 20.16 -17.74
CA SER A 256 -3.78 21.12 -16.67
C SER A 256 -3.74 20.42 -15.30
N LEU A 257 -3.22 21.11 -14.28
CA LEU A 257 -3.16 20.55 -12.94
C LEU A 257 -4.54 20.37 -12.32
N THR A 258 -4.66 19.33 -11.49
CA THR A 258 -5.87 19.11 -10.70
C THR A 258 -6.09 20.24 -9.71
N GLU A 259 -7.35 20.63 -9.50
CA GLU A 259 -7.77 21.71 -8.58
C GLU A 259 -7.15 21.55 -7.17
N HIS A 260 -7.01 20.31 -6.71
CA HIS A 260 -6.37 19.95 -5.45
C HIS A 260 -4.90 20.41 -5.35
N LYS A 261 -4.13 20.28 -6.43
CA LYS A 261 -2.72 20.73 -6.50
C LYS A 261 -2.63 22.26 -6.56
N VAL A 262 -3.54 22.90 -7.28
CA VAL A 262 -3.66 24.38 -7.35
C VAL A 262 -3.97 24.96 -5.97
N HIS A 263 -5.03 24.47 -5.32
CA HIS A 263 -5.46 24.89 -3.99
C HIS A 263 -4.35 24.67 -2.93
N TRP A 264 -3.60 23.57 -3.01
CA TRP A 264 -2.44 23.35 -2.13
C TRP A 264 -1.36 24.44 -2.29
N LEU A 265 -1.00 24.82 -3.52
CA LEU A 265 -0.03 25.88 -3.78
C LEU A 265 -0.49 27.22 -3.20
N GLU A 266 -1.75 27.59 -3.41
CA GLU A 266 -2.32 28.83 -2.88
C GLU A 266 -2.29 28.87 -1.34
N GLN A 267 -2.64 27.77 -0.68
CA GLN A 267 -2.55 27.64 0.78
C GLN A 267 -1.11 27.77 1.29
N GLN A 268 -0.13 27.10 0.67
CA GLN A 268 1.28 27.21 1.08
C GLN A 268 1.85 28.62 0.89
N LEU A 269 1.34 29.35 -0.10
CA LEU A 269 1.68 30.75 -0.36
C LEU A 269 0.80 31.74 0.43
N LYS A 270 -0.14 31.24 1.24
CA LYS A 270 -1.08 32.01 2.07
C LYS A 270 -1.89 33.04 1.27
N HIS A 271 -2.29 32.68 0.04
CA HIS A 271 -2.99 33.57 -0.91
C HIS A 271 -2.28 34.93 -1.13
N ASN A 272 -0.96 34.99 -1.00
CA ASN A 272 -0.20 36.20 -1.26
C ASN A 272 -0.13 36.46 -2.78
N GLY A 273 -1.01 37.33 -3.28
CA GLY A 273 -1.19 37.61 -4.71
C GLY A 273 0.10 38.02 -5.44
N GLU A 274 0.89 38.94 -4.88
CA GLU A 274 2.17 39.34 -5.49
C GLU A 274 3.15 38.17 -5.63
N ARG A 275 3.21 37.28 -4.64
CA ARG A 275 4.09 36.12 -4.67
C ARG A 275 3.59 35.07 -5.65
N ILE A 276 2.28 34.89 -5.76
CA ILE A 276 1.64 34.00 -6.75
C ILE A 276 1.96 34.52 -8.16
N GLN A 277 1.73 35.80 -8.44
CA GLN A 277 2.00 36.42 -9.74
C GLN A 277 3.46 36.24 -10.18
N ARG A 278 4.44 36.56 -9.32
CA ARG A 278 5.87 36.39 -9.64
C ARG A 278 6.26 34.92 -9.90
N ILE A 279 5.53 33.96 -9.33
CA ILE A 279 5.75 32.53 -9.57
C ILE A 279 5.12 32.14 -10.92
N CYS A 280 3.90 32.59 -11.21
CA CYS A 280 3.26 32.40 -12.52
C CYS A 280 4.16 32.94 -13.66
N GLU A 281 4.64 34.18 -13.52
CA GLU A 281 5.63 34.81 -14.43
C GLU A 281 6.90 33.96 -14.57
N GLN A 282 7.44 33.41 -13.47
CA GLN A 282 8.66 32.57 -13.51
C GLN A 282 8.47 31.28 -14.32
N TYR A 283 7.27 30.72 -14.37
CA TYR A 283 6.97 29.48 -15.11
C TYR A 283 6.28 29.73 -16.46
N SER A 284 6.14 30.99 -16.88
CA SER A 284 5.45 31.41 -18.11
C SER A 284 3.99 30.91 -18.19
N VAL A 285 3.27 30.97 -17.07
CA VAL A 285 1.85 30.61 -16.97
C VAL A 285 1.03 31.79 -16.44
N SER A 286 -0.27 31.82 -16.73
CA SER A 286 -1.18 32.86 -16.22
C SER A 286 -1.68 32.51 -14.81
N THR A 287 -1.96 31.23 -14.57
CA THR A 287 -2.45 30.68 -13.31
C THR A 287 -1.72 29.39 -12.92
N PHE A 288 -1.85 28.95 -11.67
CA PHE A 288 -1.28 27.66 -11.26
C PHE A 288 -1.98 26.44 -11.88
N ALA A 289 -3.18 26.58 -12.45
CA ALA A 289 -3.83 25.49 -13.19
C ALA A 289 -3.07 25.14 -14.48
N GLU A 290 -2.40 26.12 -15.08
CA GLU A 290 -1.62 25.97 -16.33
C GLU A 290 -0.20 25.40 -16.12
N LEU A 291 0.27 25.26 -14.87
CA LEU A 291 1.56 24.59 -14.63
C LEU A 291 1.44 23.11 -15.03
N SER A 292 2.48 22.55 -15.63
CA SER A 292 2.61 21.09 -15.81
C SER A 292 2.98 20.40 -14.49
N ASP A 293 2.74 19.08 -14.40
CA ASP A 293 3.16 18.28 -13.24
C ASP A 293 4.65 18.44 -12.89
N ALA A 294 5.54 18.53 -13.89
CA ALA A 294 6.97 18.74 -13.66
C ALA A 294 7.28 20.13 -13.07
N GLN A 295 6.57 21.17 -13.49
CA GLN A 295 6.69 22.52 -12.93
C GLN A 295 6.11 22.60 -11.53
N PHE A 296 4.98 21.91 -11.26
CA PHE A 296 4.40 21.75 -9.93
C PHE A 296 5.39 21.09 -8.97
N GLU A 297 5.97 19.94 -9.33
CA GLU A 297 6.93 19.22 -8.48
C GLU A 297 8.15 20.09 -8.19
N HIS A 298 8.69 20.80 -9.20
CA HIS A 298 9.80 21.73 -8.99
C HIS A 298 9.44 22.89 -8.03
N LEU A 299 8.23 23.46 -8.17
CA LEU A 299 7.74 24.54 -7.29
C LEU A 299 7.50 24.06 -5.86
N ALA A 300 6.83 22.92 -5.68
CA ALA A 300 6.57 22.30 -4.38
C ALA A 300 7.88 22.03 -3.63
N ASN A 301 8.86 21.43 -4.30
CA ASN A 301 10.19 21.19 -3.73
C ASN A 301 10.91 22.49 -3.32
N ARG A 302 10.79 23.58 -4.09
CA ARG A 302 11.33 24.90 -3.71
C ARG A 302 10.64 25.48 -2.48
N ILE A 303 9.32 25.34 -2.36
CA ILE A 303 8.55 25.79 -1.19
C ILE A 303 8.99 25.04 0.07
N PHE A 304 9.07 23.71 0.03
CA PHE A 304 9.54 22.90 1.15
C PHE A 304 10.99 23.19 1.54
N ALA A 305 11.89 23.36 0.56
CA ALA A 305 13.28 23.73 0.82
C ALA A 305 13.40 25.10 1.53
N ALA A 306 12.54 26.06 1.19
CA ALA A 306 12.47 27.35 1.86
C ALA A 306 11.92 27.24 3.30
N GLN A 307 10.85 26.46 3.50
CA GLN A 307 10.27 26.19 4.84
C GLN A 307 11.31 25.54 5.76
N LYS A 308 11.96 24.45 5.31
CA LYS A 308 13.00 23.74 6.06
C LYS A 308 14.19 24.63 6.43
N ARG A 309 14.62 25.53 5.52
CA ARG A 309 15.66 26.54 5.82
C ARG A 309 15.21 27.56 6.86
N ALA A 310 13.94 27.97 6.83
CA ALA A 310 13.37 28.88 7.83
C ALA A 310 13.24 28.22 9.21
N GLU A 311 12.89 26.94 9.26
CA GLU A 311 12.87 26.12 10.49
C GLU A 311 14.27 25.94 11.08
N GLN A 312 15.26 25.57 10.26
CA GLN A 312 16.66 25.46 10.69
C GLN A 312 17.22 26.79 11.21
N LYS A 313 16.83 27.92 10.58
CA LYS A 313 17.19 29.27 11.05
C LYS A 313 16.49 29.63 12.37
N LYS A 314 15.27 29.15 12.60
CA LYS A 314 14.55 29.29 13.89
C LYS A 314 15.11 28.38 14.99
N SER A 315 15.64 27.20 14.65
CA SER A 315 16.16 26.23 15.62
C SER A 315 17.62 26.47 16.03
N GLY A 316 18.24 27.57 15.59
CA GLY A 316 19.55 28.03 16.09
C GLY A 316 20.78 27.19 15.71
N LEU A 317 20.64 26.10 14.95
CA LEU A 317 21.80 25.33 14.47
C LEU A 317 22.42 26.00 13.24
N ALA A 318 23.55 26.67 13.45
CA ALA A 318 24.39 27.13 12.35
C ALA A 318 24.90 25.92 11.53
N PRO A 319 24.96 26.02 10.19
CA PRO A 319 25.53 24.96 9.36
C PRO A 319 27.02 24.80 9.66
N SER A 320 27.45 23.56 9.90
CA SER A 320 28.85 23.26 10.23
C SER A 320 29.79 23.77 9.14
N ARG A 321 30.70 24.67 9.53
CA ARG A 321 31.68 25.30 8.64
C ARG A 321 32.64 24.22 8.17
N ARG A 322 32.69 23.95 6.85
CA ARG A 322 33.72 23.06 6.27
C ARG A 322 35.09 23.55 6.73
N VAL A 323 35.82 22.70 7.45
CA VAL A 323 37.24 22.94 7.76
C VAL A 323 37.99 22.88 6.44
N ALA A 324 38.64 23.97 6.07
CA ALA A 324 39.57 23.97 4.95
C ALA A 324 40.80 23.16 5.37
N THR A 325 41.11 22.11 4.63
CA THR A 325 42.39 21.39 4.76
C THR A 325 43.49 22.32 4.28
N ALA A 326 44.23 22.91 5.21
CA ALA A 326 45.44 23.67 4.90
C ALA A 326 46.54 22.68 4.49
N SER A 327 46.99 22.75 3.24
CA SER A 327 48.24 22.12 2.82
C SER A 327 49.42 22.87 3.45
N MET A 328 50.35 22.11 4.03
CA MET A 328 51.73 22.53 4.29
C MET A 328 52.68 21.42 3.81
N PRO A 329 53.89 21.75 3.36
CA PRO A 329 54.62 20.93 2.39
C PRO A 329 55.49 19.83 3.00
N ASP A 330 55.81 18.83 2.18
CA ASP A 330 56.84 17.83 2.46
C ASP A 330 58.21 18.47 2.66
N THR A 331 58.87 18.12 3.77
CA THR A 331 60.32 18.29 3.94
C THR A 331 60.95 16.91 4.03
N VAL A 332 61.45 16.41 2.91
CA VAL A 332 62.31 15.23 2.87
C VAL A 332 63.70 15.64 3.36
N GLN A 333 64.14 15.06 4.47
CA GLN A 333 65.51 15.22 4.96
C GLN A 333 66.30 13.95 4.66
N GLN A 334 67.35 14.08 3.86
CA GLN A 334 68.32 13.02 3.57
C GLN A 334 69.38 12.95 4.67
N SER A 335 70.04 11.78 4.77
CA SER A 335 71.13 11.37 5.70
C SER A 335 70.64 10.70 6.98
#